data_AF-A0A7S3YXW4-F1
#
_entry.id   AF-A0A7S3YXW4-F1
#
_cell.length_a   1.000
_cell.length_b   1.000
_cell.length_c   1.000
_cell.angle_alpha   90.00
_cell.angle_beta   90.00
_cell.angle_gamma   90.00
#
_symmetry.space_group_name_H-M   'P 1'
#
loop_
_entity.id
_entity.type
_entity.pdbx_description
1 polymer ?
#
loop_
_entity_poly.entity_id
_entity_poly.type
_entity_poly.pdbx_seq_one_letter_code
_entity_poly.pdbx_strand_id
1 'polypeptide(L)'
;LLRRAPRASPPRLTKMGCSTSRSADVASAKLFVPELEELATMLQTALKDNFETVETEVTECIDLTKWGCAAPGIGGNCRIIDVGGVPNLLDPKHHKTAIFQLPTVAEQVGLKGAYIFGACAASHLVVGVNAELMPTEHISKNCRCSKYAKVVEDGSHIMEAYDSPEFGLLGNFVACEGKTTPVVKVRVKKRKGEDNFVTCMRKGLAKALEESKVKVDGAKSAQIGIGGVFKVVSGKIHGHVMPDFKKTVMIDGPEVDEWLNFYEMGPDLTCLSVFLSGDPAKADVGKHLTLSFSP
;
A
#
# COMPACT_ATOMS: atom_id res chain seq x y z
N LEU A 1 37.74 16.71 -22.18
CA LEU A 1 38.87 16.07 -21.47
C LEU A 1 38.51 14.62 -21.15
N LEU A 2 39.14 13.67 -21.85
CA LEU A 2 38.93 12.22 -21.75
C LEU A 2 39.76 11.61 -20.61
N ARG A 3 39.18 10.66 -19.85
CA ARG A 3 39.91 9.49 -19.32
C ARG A 3 38.96 8.32 -19.07
N ARG A 4 39.40 7.11 -19.44
CA ARG A 4 38.66 5.84 -19.40
C ARG A 4 39.37 4.85 -18.46
N ALA A 5 38.60 4.27 -17.54
CA ALA A 5 38.67 2.98 -16.82
C ALA A 5 39.94 2.55 -16.04
N PRO A 6 39.77 1.74 -14.97
CA PRO A 6 39.74 0.28 -15.16
C PRO A 6 38.60 -0.46 -14.43
N ARG A 7 38.29 -1.66 -14.94
CA ARG A 7 37.32 -2.66 -14.43
C ARG A 7 37.77 -3.28 -13.10
N ALA A 8 36.82 -3.55 -12.20
CA ALA A 8 36.95 -4.58 -11.16
C ALA A 8 35.60 -5.30 -10.92
N SER A 9 35.68 -6.63 -10.99
CA SER A 9 34.88 -7.76 -10.46
C SER A 9 33.36 -7.65 -10.14
N PRO A 10 32.55 -8.70 -10.43
CA PRO A 10 31.13 -8.76 -10.11
C PRO A 10 30.89 -9.15 -8.63
N PRO A 11 29.87 -8.61 -7.94
CA PRO A 11 29.54 -9.05 -6.59
C PRO A 11 28.82 -10.42 -6.62
N ARG A 12 29.34 -11.36 -5.80
CA ARG A 12 28.83 -12.72 -5.58
C ARG A 12 27.67 -12.74 -4.58
N LEU A 13 26.85 -13.77 -4.73
CA LEU A 13 25.79 -14.25 -3.85
C LEU A 13 26.29 -14.51 -2.41
N THR A 14 25.49 -14.18 -1.39
CA THR A 14 25.66 -14.72 -0.03
C THR A 14 24.30 -14.87 0.66
N LYS A 15 24.12 -15.95 1.43
CA LYS A 15 22.88 -16.31 2.14
C LYS A 15 23.12 -16.28 3.66
N MET A 16 22.17 -15.66 4.38
CA MET A 16 21.71 -15.88 5.77
C MET A 16 22.51 -15.42 7.01
N GLY A 17 21.72 -15.03 8.03
CA GLY A 17 21.94 -15.30 9.46
C GLY A 17 21.67 -14.10 10.38
N CYS A 18 20.59 -14.09 11.14
CA CYS A 18 20.12 -12.99 12.00
C CYS A 18 21.11 -12.48 13.07
N SER A 19 21.16 -11.15 13.27
CA SER A 19 21.02 -10.42 14.55
C SER A 19 21.84 -9.11 14.58
N THR A 20 21.15 -8.06 15.05
CA THR A 20 21.58 -6.71 15.47
C THR A 20 22.38 -5.86 14.46
N SER A 21 21.74 -4.80 13.95
CA SER A 21 22.26 -3.67 13.14
C SER A 21 22.55 -3.89 11.64
N ARG A 22 21.90 -4.83 10.97
CA ARG A 22 22.04 -4.99 9.50
C ARG A 22 21.08 -4.06 8.76
N SER A 23 21.58 -3.32 7.77
CA SER A 23 20.72 -2.74 6.74
C SER A 23 19.81 -3.84 6.22
N ALA A 24 18.50 -3.63 6.22
CA ALA A 24 17.56 -4.61 5.70
C ALA A 24 17.96 -5.03 4.27
N ASP A 25 17.68 -6.27 3.90
CA ASP A 25 17.79 -6.75 2.51
C ASP A 25 16.68 -6.08 1.68
N VAL A 26 16.88 -4.81 1.33
CA VAL A 26 15.96 -4.04 0.50
C VAL A 26 16.13 -4.49 -0.95
N ALA A 27 15.15 -5.22 -1.46
CA ALA A 27 15.04 -5.46 -2.88
C ALA A 27 14.36 -4.26 -3.57
N SER A 28 14.77 -3.96 -4.79
CA SER A 28 14.12 -2.94 -5.62
C SER A 28 13.85 -3.48 -7.02
N ALA A 29 12.75 -3.03 -7.60
CA ALA A 29 12.39 -3.30 -8.99
C ALA A 29 11.88 -2.00 -9.61
N LYS A 30 12.18 -1.80 -10.89
CA LYS A 30 11.60 -0.69 -11.66
C LYS A 30 10.18 -1.03 -12.06
N LEU A 31 9.29 -0.06 -11.95
CA LEU A 31 7.93 -0.14 -12.43
C LEU A 31 7.81 0.61 -13.76
N PHE A 32 6.85 0.22 -14.58
CA PHE A 32 6.42 1.02 -15.72
C PHE A 32 5.63 2.22 -15.21
N VAL A 33 5.99 3.40 -15.70
CA VAL A 33 5.35 4.66 -15.35
C VAL A 33 4.80 5.25 -16.66
N PRO A 34 3.53 4.98 -17.00
CA PRO A 34 2.90 5.62 -18.15
C PRO A 34 2.71 7.12 -17.91
N GLU A 35 2.54 7.87 -19.00
CA GLU A 35 2.07 9.26 -18.91
C GLU A 35 0.67 9.31 -18.27
N LEU A 36 0.33 10.42 -17.61
CA LEU A 36 -0.92 10.50 -16.83
C LEU A 36 -2.17 10.34 -17.71
N GLU A 37 -2.13 10.84 -18.94
CA GLU A 37 -3.21 10.73 -19.93
C GLU A 37 -3.39 9.29 -20.41
N GLU A 38 -2.29 8.56 -20.58
CA GLU A 38 -2.30 7.14 -20.91
C GLU A 38 -2.89 6.35 -19.73
N LEU A 39 -2.42 6.62 -18.50
CA LEU A 39 -2.94 5.99 -17.29
C LEU A 39 -4.45 6.25 -17.12
N ALA A 40 -4.90 7.49 -17.32
CA ALA A 40 -6.31 7.86 -17.26
C ALA A 40 -7.15 7.06 -18.26
N THR A 41 -6.65 6.86 -19.48
CA THR A 41 -7.30 6.07 -20.53
C THR A 41 -7.36 4.58 -20.17
N MET A 42 -6.27 4.02 -19.63
CA MET A 42 -6.23 2.63 -19.15
C MET A 42 -7.23 2.41 -18.02
N LEU A 43 -7.29 3.31 -17.03
CA LEU A 43 -8.23 3.23 -15.91
C LEU A 43 -9.69 3.41 -16.35
N GLN A 44 -9.96 4.34 -17.26
CA GLN A 44 -11.28 4.54 -17.85
C GLN A 44 -11.79 3.25 -18.50
N THR A 45 -10.91 2.57 -19.23
CA THR A 45 -11.23 1.32 -19.93
C THR A 45 -11.44 0.19 -18.93
N ALA A 46 -10.54 0.04 -17.95
CA ALA A 46 -10.61 -0.97 -16.91
C ALA A 46 -11.93 -0.95 -16.12
N LEU A 47 -12.42 0.25 -15.79
CA LEU A 47 -13.56 0.42 -14.89
C LEU A 47 -14.92 0.35 -15.60
N LYS A 48 -15.00 0.60 -16.91
CA LYS A 48 -16.27 0.74 -17.67
C LYS A 48 -17.15 -0.51 -17.65
N ASP A 49 -16.53 -1.68 -17.57
CA ASP A 49 -17.26 -2.95 -17.54
C ASP A 49 -17.85 -3.24 -16.15
N ASN A 50 -17.28 -2.64 -15.09
CA ASN A 50 -17.64 -2.94 -13.71
C ASN A 50 -18.48 -1.84 -13.03
N PHE A 51 -18.54 -0.63 -13.61
CA PHE A 51 -19.30 0.51 -13.09
C PHE A 51 -20.18 1.14 -14.17
N GLU A 52 -21.38 1.63 -13.80
CA GLU A 52 -22.29 2.30 -14.73
C GLU A 52 -21.75 3.67 -15.17
N THR A 53 -21.23 4.45 -14.21
CA THR A 53 -20.58 5.73 -14.49
C THR A 53 -19.10 5.62 -14.18
N VAL A 54 -18.25 6.02 -15.13
CA VAL A 54 -16.80 6.11 -14.96
C VAL A 54 -16.33 7.40 -15.62
N GLU A 55 -15.64 8.24 -14.87
CA GLU A 55 -14.98 9.46 -15.33
C GLU A 55 -13.53 9.40 -14.85
N THR A 56 -12.56 9.48 -15.76
CA THR A 56 -11.16 9.69 -15.43
C THR A 56 -10.64 10.97 -16.08
N GLU A 57 -9.84 11.74 -15.36
CA GLU A 57 -9.25 12.98 -15.87
C GLU A 57 -7.89 13.23 -15.21
N VAL A 58 -6.98 13.87 -15.94
CA VAL A 58 -5.76 14.42 -15.37
C VAL A 58 -6.08 15.81 -14.84
N THR A 59 -5.81 16.05 -13.55
CA THR A 59 -6.13 17.32 -12.89
C THR A 59 -5.12 17.62 -11.78
N GLU A 60 -5.07 18.86 -11.31
CA GLU A 60 -4.27 19.22 -10.14
C GLU A 60 -4.78 18.48 -8.90
N CYS A 61 -3.84 17.93 -8.12
CA CYS A 61 -4.17 17.28 -6.86
C CYS A 61 -4.87 18.28 -5.93
N ILE A 62 -6.05 17.90 -5.43
CA ILE A 62 -6.71 18.65 -4.36
C ILE A 62 -5.84 18.65 -3.11
N ASP A 63 -6.06 19.62 -2.23
CA ASP A 63 -5.41 19.64 -0.92
C ASP A 63 -5.90 18.47 -0.05
N LEU A 64 -5.09 17.42 0.05
CA LEU A 64 -5.41 16.19 0.77
C LEU A 64 -5.40 16.37 2.31
N THR A 65 -4.87 17.47 2.84
CA THR A 65 -4.98 17.74 4.28
C THR A 65 -6.44 17.94 4.71
N LYS A 66 -7.29 18.41 3.79
CA LYS A 66 -8.75 18.51 3.98
C LYS A 66 -9.44 17.15 4.06
N TRP A 67 -8.74 16.08 3.67
CA TRP A 67 -9.19 14.70 3.78
C TRP A 67 -8.48 13.97 4.93
N GLY A 68 -7.77 14.68 5.80
CA GLY A 68 -7.10 14.10 6.96
C GLY A 68 -5.72 13.50 6.67
N CYS A 69 -5.12 13.79 5.52
CA CYS A 69 -3.74 13.39 5.23
C CYS A 69 -2.71 14.35 5.85
N ALA A 70 -1.52 13.86 6.16
CA ALA A 70 -0.42 14.66 6.71
C ALA A 70 0.32 15.54 5.68
N ALA A 71 -0.06 15.46 4.39
CA ALA A 71 0.51 16.26 3.31
C ALA A 71 -0.59 16.73 2.34
N PRO A 72 -0.38 17.87 1.65
CA PRO A 72 -1.37 18.44 0.73
C PRO A 72 -1.45 17.70 -0.62
N GLY A 73 -0.46 16.88 -0.97
CA GLY A 73 -0.46 16.12 -2.22
C GLY A 73 0.34 14.82 -2.12
N ILE A 74 0.41 14.09 -3.24
CA ILE A 74 1.06 12.78 -3.37
C ILE A 74 2.20 12.77 -4.41
N GLY A 75 2.73 13.95 -4.74
CA GLY A 75 3.77 14.13 -5.73
C GLY A 75 5.20 14.05 -5.17
N GLY A 76 6.14 13.86 -6.11
CA GLY A 76 7.58 13.88 -5.87
C GLY A 76 8.17 12.50 -5.55
N ASN A 77 9.07 12.03 -6.41
CA ASN A 77 9.91 10.83 -6.23
C ASN A 77 9.18 9.60 -5.64
N CYS A 78 7.98 9.32 -6.15
CA CYS A 78 7.09 8.31 -5.60
C CYS A 78 7.65 6.89 -5.70
N ARG A 79 7.43 6.08 -4.66
CA ARG A 79 7.80 4.65 -4.59
C ARG A 79 6.71 3.87 -3.87
N ILE A 80 6.43 2.65 -4.35
CA ILE A 80 5.63 1.67 -3.61
C ILE A 80 6.57 0.87 -2.70
N ILE A 81 6.13 0.60 -1.48
CA ILE A 81 6.89 -0.12 -0.46
C ILE A 81 6.05 -1.26 0.08
N ASP A 82 6.67 -2.44 0.18
CA ASP A 82 6.12 -3.62 0.83
C ASP A 82 7.08 -4.05 1.95
N VAL A 83 6.60 -4.08 3.19
CA VAL A 83 7.39 -4.42 4.38
C VAL A 83 6.74 -5.60 5.08
N GLY A 84 7.53 -6.62 5.41
CA GLY A 84 7.04 -7.79 6.15
C GLY A 84 6.12 -8.66 5.30
N GLY A 85 4.93 -8.99 5.83
CA GLY A 85 3.89 -9.70 5.09
C GLY A 85 2.95 -10.49 6.00
N VAL A 86 1.83 -10.96 5.43
CA VAL A 86 0.80 -11.77 6.12
C VAL A 86 1.39 -12.94 6.92
N PRO A 87 2.44 -13.67 6.47
CA PRO A 87 3.03 -14.73 7.30
C PRO A 87 3.54 -14.29 8.69
N ASN A 88 3.94 -13.02 8.85
CA ASN A 88 4.33 -12.48 10.17
C ASN A 88 3.13 -12.29 11.09
N LEU A 89 1.94 -12.03 10.53
CA LEU A 89 0.68 -11.92 11.26
C LEU A 89 0.17 -13.29 11.70
N LEU A 90 0.29 -14.30 10.84
CA LEU A 90 -0.28 -15.62 11.08
C LEU A 90 0.54 -16.51 12.03
N ASP A 91 1.80 -16.15 12.32
CA ASP A 91 2.67 -16.94 13.19
C ASP A 91 3.09 -16.13 14.44
N PRO A 92 2.64 -16.55 15.65
CA PRO A 92 2.94 -15.86 16.91
C PRO A 92 4.43 -15.64 17.20
N LYS A 93 5.33 -16.43 16.62
CA LYS A 93 6.78 -16.24 16.80
C LYS A 93 7.27 -14.90 16.26
N HIS A 94 6.55 -14.32 15.30
CA HIS A 94 6.93 -13.07 14.64
C HIS A 94 6.38 -11.83 15.33
N HIS A 95 5.32 -11.95 16.15
CA HIS A 95 4.60 -10.78 16.67
C HIS A 95 5.50 -9.79 17.40
N LYS A 96 6.42 -10.28 18.23
CA LYS A 96 7.35 -9.42 19.00
C LYS A 96 8.62 -9.00 18.23
N THR A 97 8.86 -9.55 17.04
CA THR A 97 10.14 -9.37 16.32
C THR A 97 9.97 -8.66 14.98
N ALA A 98 8.81 -8.78 14.34
CA ALA A 98 8.45 -8.06 13.12
C ALA A 98 7.86 -6.68 13.48
N ILE A 99 8.67 -5.83 14.10
CA ILE A 99 8.30 -4.45 14.45
C ILE A 99 9.19 -3.49 13.66
N PHE A 100 8.58 -2.48 13.05
CA PHE A 100 9.21 -1.60 12.08
C PHE A 100 8.91 -0.13 12.40
N GLN A 101 9.72 0.77 11.84
CA GLN A 101 9.65 2.21 12.05
C GLN A 101 9.57 2.91 10.69
N LEU A 102 8.54 3.72 10.47
CA LEU A 102 8.36 4.46 9.20
C LEU A 102 9.58 5.33 8.82
N PRO A 103 10.25 6.05 9.75
CA PRO A 103 11.49 6.77 9.44
C PRO A 103 12.62 5.88 8.93
N THR A 104 12.77 4.68 9.51
CA THR A 104 13.78 3.70 9.06
C THR A 104 13.46 3.17 7.67
N VAL A 105 12.17 2.89 7.40
CA VAL A 105 11.71 2.49 6.06
C VAL A 105 12.01 3.60 5.03
N ALA A 106 11.72 4.85 5.37
CA ALA A 106 11.98 6.01 4.52
C ALA A 106 13.47 6.16 4.17
N GLU A 107 14.36 5.99 5.15
CA GLU A 107 15.80 6.02 4.94
C GLU A 107 16.27 4.85 4.06
N GLN A 108 15.75 3.64 4.29
CA GLN A 108 16.06 2.43 3.51
C GLN A 108 15.64 2.53 2.05
N VAL A 109 14.53 3.21 1.77
CA VAL A 109 14.10 3.50 0.38
C VAL A 109 14.72 4.79 -0.14
N GLY A 110 15.75 5.35 0.48
CA GLY A 110 16.47 6.53 0.00
C GLY A 110 15.63 7.82 -0.05
N LEU A 111 14.57 7.92 0.75
CA LEU A 111 13.69 9.08 0.85
C LEU A 111 13.44 9.46 2.31
N LYS A 112 14.53 9.72 3.07
CA LYS A 112 14.52 9.95 4.54
C LYS A 112 13.46 10.94 5.05
N GLY A 113 13.12 11.95 4.25
CA GLY A 113 12.13 12.98 4.60
C GLY A 113 10.71 12.73 4.11
N ALA A 114 10.41 11.51 3.63
CA ALA A 114 9.18 11.17 2.91
C ALA A 114 7.88 11.55 3.64
N TYR A 115 6.87 11.83 2.83
CA TYR A 115 5.47 11.59 3.18
C TYR A 115 5.14 10.13 2.85
N ILE A 116 4.73 9.38 3.87
CA ILE A 116 4.35 7.97 3.76
C ILE A 116 2.88 7.80 4.12
N PHE A 117 2.14 7.10 3.26
CA PHE A 117 0.77 6.69 3.53
C PHE A 117 0.47 5.31 2.93
N GLY A 118 -0.58 4.65 3.39
CA GLY A 118 -0.98 3.34 2.90
C GLY A 118 -1.81 2.61 3.95
N ALA A 119 -1.51 1.34 4.16
CA ALA A 119 -2.08 0.60 5.29
C ALA A 119 -1.19 -0.57 5.73
N CYS A 120 -1.33 -0.91 7.01
CA CYS A 120 -0.45 -1.84 7.72
C CYS A 120 -1.14 -2.33 9.00
N ALA A 121 -0.55 -3.32 9.66
CA ALA A 121 -0.97 -3.63 11.03
C ALA A 121 -0.35 -2.61 12.00
N ALA A 122 -1.16 -2.13 12.95
CA ALA A 122 -0.68 -1.27 14.02
C ALA A 122 0.33 -2.02 14.88
N SER A 123 1.23 -1.30 15.55
CA SER A 123 2.03 -1.95 16.59
C SER A 123 1.14 -2.28 17.78
N HIS A 124 0.89 -3.57 18.02
CA HIS A 124 0.21 -4.03 19.22
C HIS A 124 0.97 -3.66 20.51
N LEU A 125 2.27 -3.31 20.43
CA LEU A 125 3.03 -2.79 21.57
C LEU A 125 2.64 -1.34 21.91
N VAL A 126 2.11 -0.59 20.94
CA VAL A 126 1.58 0.77 21.10
C VAL A 126 0.11 0.73 21.47
N VAL A 127 -0.69 -0.08 20.76
CA VAL A 127 -2.16 -0.15 20.93
C VAL A 127 -2.56 -1.03 22.14
N GLY A 128 -1.73 -1.99 22.51
CA GLY A 128 -2.00 -3.00 23.55
C GLY A 128 -2.70 -4.27 23.03
N VAL A 129 -3.25 -4.23 21.81
CA VAL A 129 -3.94 -5.34 21.13
C VAL A 129 -3.63 -5.29 19.63
N ASN A 130 -3.95 -6.35 18.89
CA ASN A 130 -3.94 -6.30 17.43
C ASN A 130 -4.91 -5.22 16.89
N ALA A 131 -4.51 -4.56 15.79
CA ALA A 131 -5.28 -3.47 15.20
C ALA A 131 -4.85 -3.18 13.75
N GLU A 132 -5.79 -2.62 12.98
CA GLU A 132 -5.53 -2.04 11.66
C GLU A 132 -4.91 -0.64 11.82
N LEU A 133 -3.97 -0.26 10.95
CA LEU A 133 -3.37 1.07 10.93
C LEU A 133 -3.49 1.72 9.56
N MET A 134 -3.88 3.00 9.59
CA MET A 134 -4.06 3.93 8.48
C MET A 134 -2.98 4.99 8.55
N PRO A 135 -1.72 4.65 8.21
CA PRO A 135 -0.62 5.58 8.34
C PRO A 135 -0.77 6.71 7.33
N THR A 136 -0.60 7.94 7.81
CA THR A 136 -0.36 9.11 6.98
C THR A 136 0.58 10.04 7.76
N GLU A 137 1.85 10.00 7.37
CA GLU A 137 2.94 10.63 8.14
C GLU A 137 3.92 11.32 7.21
N HIS A 138 4.18 12.60 7.47
CA HIS A 138 5.23 13.37 6.83
C HIS A 138 6.43 13.50 7.77
N ILE A 139 7.45 12.67 7.53
CA ILE A 139 8.58 12.46 8.44
C ILE A 139 9.39 13.76 8.64
N SER A 140 9.76 14.43 7.55
CA SER A 140 10.55 15.68 7.64
C SER A 140 9.77 16.86 8.23
N LYS A 141 8.44 16.79 8.26
CA LYS A 141 7.57 17.80 8.88
C LYS A 141 7.14 17.44 10.28
N ASN A 142 7.48 16.24 10.76
CA ASN A 142 6.99 15.67 12.01
C ASN A 142 5.46 15.80 12.14
N CYS A 143 4.74 15.54 11.05
CA CYS A 143 3.29 15.65 10.97
C CYS A 143 2.69 14.26 10.79
N ARG A 144 1.80 13.85 11.69
CA ARG A 144 1.16 12.55 11.68
C ARG A 144 -0.34 12.75 11.84
N CYS A 145 -1.10 12.18 10.91
CA CYS A 145 -2.57 12.16 10.96
C CYS A 145 -3.11 10.73 10.94
N SER A 146 -2.26 9.77 11.30
CA SER A 146 -2.56 8.35 11.29
C SER A 146 -3.68 8.01 12.28
N LYS A 147 -4.48 7.02 11.91
CA LYS A 147 -5.51 6.43 12.77
C LYS A 147 -5.33 4.93 12.84
N TYR A 148 -5.84 4.31 13.88
CA TYR A 148 -5.93 2.86 13.98
C TYR A 148 -7.36 2.44 14.29
N ALA A 149 -7.72 1.22 13.90
CA ALA A 149 -8.99 0.60 14.24
C ALA A 149 -8.75 -0.72 14.99
N LYS A 150 -9.51 -0.95 16.07
CA LYS A 150 -9.46 -2.19 16.86
C LYS A 150 -10.85 -2.70 17.19
N VAL A 151 -10.96 -4.01 17.37
CA VAL A 151 -12.16 -4.66 17.93
C VAL A 151 -12.19 -4.44 19.44
N VAL A 152 -13.38 -4.15 19.99
CA VAL A 152 -13.61 -4.02 21.44
C VAL A 152 -14.45 -5.18 21.98
N GLU A 153 -14.65 -5.25 23.29
CA GLU A 153 -15.20 -6.43 23.99
C GLU A 153 -16.58 -6.89 23.47
N ASP A 154 -17.43 -5.97 22.99
CA ASP A 154 -18.75 -6.28 22.46
C ASP A 154 -18.74 -6.76 20.99
N GLY A 155 -17.56 -6.88 20.39
CA GLY A 155 -17.36 -7.26 18.99
C GLY A 155 -17.52 -6.12 17.98
N SER A 156 -17.90 -4.92 18.42
CA SER A 156 -17.83 -3.71 17.58
C SER A 156 -16.38 -3.27 17.38
N HIS A 157 -16.18 -2.22 16.57
CA HIS A 157 -14.87 -1.63 16.37
C HIS A 157 -14.89 -0.14 16.71
N ILE A 158 -13.74 0.38 17.14
CA ILE A 158 -13.51 1.81 17.31
C ILE A 158 -12.34 2.26 16.47
N MET A 159 -12.28 3.56 16.19
CA MET A 159 -11.16 4.19 15.51
C MET A 159 -10.63 5.35 16.35
N GLU A 160 -9.31 5.40 16.53
CA GLU A 160 -8.64 6.39 17.37
C GLU A 160 -7.39 6.95 16.66
N ALA A 161 -6.88 8.09 17.15
CA ALA A 161 -5.64 8.65 16.64
C ALA A 161 -4.45 7.74 16.98
N TYR A 162 -3.50 7.63 16.05
CA TYR A 162 -2.28 6.86 16.23
C TYR A 162 -1.05 7.77 16.19
N ASP A 163 -0.49 8.09 17.35
CA ASP A 163 0.68 8.98 17.47
C ASP A 163 1.99 8.21 17.70
N SER A 164 2.32 7.32 16.76
CA SER A 164 3.60 6.61 16.75
C SER A 164 4.07 6.36 15.31
N PRO A 165 5.38 6.42 15.03
CA PRO A 165 5.95 5.98 13.75
C PRO A 165 6.12 4.45 13.65
N GLU A 166 5.83 3.72 14.74
CA GLU A 166 5.98 2.27 14.80
C GLU A 166 4.80 1.55 14.15
N PHE A 167 5.07 0.48 13.40
CA PHE A 167 4.04 -0.44 12.91
C PHE A 167 4.55 -1.88 13.02
N GLY A 168 3.63 -2.85 12.96
CA GLY A 168 3.96 -4.26 13.13
C GLY A 168 3.67 -5.09 11.89
N LEU A 169 4.33 -6.25 11.82
CA LEU A 169 3.99 -7.43 11.02
C LEU A 169 4.10 -7.26 9.50
N LEU A 170 3.33 -6.33 8.94
CA LEU A 170 3.22 -6.07 7.52
C LEU A 170 2.80 -4.63 7.25
N GLY A 171 3.19 -4.09 6.11
CA GLY A 171 2.74 -2.79 5.65
C GLY A 171 2.96 -2.55 4.16
N ASN A 172 1.97 -1.95 3.54
CA ASN A 172 1.98 -1.57 2.13
C ASN A 172 1.81 -0.05 2.03
N PHE A 173 2.82 0.61 1.45
CA PHE A 173 2.90 2.07 1.49
C PHE A 173 3.23 2.69 0.14
N VAL A 174 2.92 3.96 0.05
CA VAL A 174 3.50 4.92 -0.89
C VAL A 174 4.41 5.82 -0.09
N ALA A 175 5.64 6.01 -0.56
CA ALA A 175 6.50 7.09 -0.11
C ALA A 175 6.68 8.11 -1.25
N CYS A 176 6.50 9.39 -0.93
CA CYS A 176 6.70 10.51 -1.84
C CYS A 176 7.15 11.77 -1.08
N GLU A 177 7.25 12.91 -1.74
CA GLU A 177 7.63 14.18 -1.11
C GLU A 177 6.43 14.99 -0.59
N GLY A 178 5.20 14.52 -0.80
CA GLY A 178 3.99 15.19 -0.32
C GLY A 178 3.62 16.46 -1.11
N LYS A 179 4.18 16.63 -2.31
CA LYS A 179 3.99 17.84 -3.14
C LYS A 179 2.66 17.79 -3.89
N THR A 180 2.06 18.95 -4.10
CA THR A 180 0.98 19.10 -5.10
C THR A 180 1.54 18.87 -6.50
N THR A 181 0.82 18.10 -7.31
CA THR A 181 1.19 17.70 -8.67
C THR A 181 -0.08 17.35 -9.45
N PRO A 182 -0.06 17.33 -10.79
CA PRO A 182 -1.08 16.65 -11.57
C PRO A 182 -1.23 15.18 -11.16
N VAL A 183 -2.47 14.70 -11.09
CA VAL A 183 -2.85 13.32 -10.75
C VAL A 183 -3.98 12.86 -11.66
N VAL A 184 -4.18 11.53 -11.75
CA VAL A 184 -5.39 10.98 -12.36
C VAL A 184 -6.49 10.94 -11.30
N LYS A 185 -7.52 11.77 -11.49
CA LYS A 185 -8.76 11.71 -10.71
C LYS A 185 -9.67 10.67 -11.34
N VAL A 186 -10.17 9.76 -10.50
CA VAL A 186 -11.09 8.70 -10.90
C VAL A 186 -12.39 8.87 -10.13
N ARG A 187 -13.51 8.92 -10.85
CA ARG A 187 -14.86 8.90 -10.27
C ARG A 187 -15.65 7.75 -10.86
N VAL A 188 -16.20 6.93 -9.99
CA VAL A 188 -17.11 5.84 -10.38
C VAL A 188 -18.42 5.93 -9.62
N LYS A 189 -19.51 5.45 -10.24
CA LYS A 189 -20.82 5.29 -9.58
C LYS A 189 -21.46 3.98 -10.01
N LYS A 190 -22.23 3.41 -9.09
CA LYS A 190 -23.04 2.19 -9.26
C LYS A 190 -22.21 1.03 -9.82
N ARG A 191 -21.65 0.23 -8.90
CA ARG A 191 -20.99 -1.03 -9.26
C ARG A 191 -22.03 -1.98 -9.87
N LYS A 192 -21.73 -2.51 -11.06
CA LYS A 192 -22.55 -3.47 -11.81
C LYS A 192 -21.85 -4.81 -12.05
N GLY A 193 -20.55 -4.91 -11.76
CA GLY A 193 -19.79 -6.16 -11.80
C GLY A 193 -19.29 -6.58 -10.41
N GLU A 194 -18.63 -7.74 -10.36
CA GLU A 194 -18.23 -8.39 -9.11
C GLU A 194 -17.02 -7.74 -8.44
N ASP A 195 -16.13 -7.12 -9.20
CA ASP A 195 -14.86 -6.61 -8.66
C ASP A 195 -15.08 -5.35 -7.83
N ASN A 196 -14.39 -5.26 -6.68
CA ASN A 196 -14.32 -3.98 -5.97
C ASN A 196 -13.51 -2.93 -6.79
N PHE A 197 -13.58 -1.67 -6.37
CA PHE A 197 -12.97 -0.55 -7.09
C PHE A 197 -11.47 -0.76 -7.38
N VAL A 198 -10.70 -1.20 -6.37
CA VAL A 198 -9.25 -1.35 -6.51
C VAL A 198 -8.88 -2.62 -7.29
N THR A 199 -9.58 -3.74 -7.05
CA THR A 199 -9.42 -4.99 -7.81
C THR A 199 -9.67 -4.76 -9.30
N CYS A 200 -10.71 -4.00 -9.65
CA CYS A 200 -11.04 -3.68 -11.03
C CYS A 200 -9.92 -2.90 -11.71
N MET A 201 -9.41 -1.83 -11.08
CA MET A 201 -8.25 -1.09 -11.59
C MET A 201 -7.01 -1.98 -11.74
N ARG A 202 -6.69 -2.78 -10.71
CA ARG A 202 -5.52 -3.67 -10.71
C ARG A 202 -5.56 -4.66 -11.89
N LYS A 203 -6.66 -5.38 -12.05
CA LYS A 203 -6.85 -6.37 -13.12
C LYS A 203 -6.81 -5.70 -14.50
N GLY A 204 -7.49 -4.56 -14.66
CA GLY A 204 -7.50 -3.84 -15.94
C GLY A 204 -6.13 -3.31 -16.35
N LEU A 205 -5.35 -2.75 -15.41
CA LEU A 205 -3.98 -2.33 -15.69
C LEU A 205 -3.06 -3.51 -16.03
N ALA A 206 -3.19 -4.65 -15.33
CA ALA A 206 -2.44 -5.86 -15.65
C ALA A 206 -2.72 -6.33 -17.09
N LYS A 207 -4.00 -6.36 -17.48
CA LYS A 207 -4.43 -6.70 -18.84
C LYS A 207 -3.86 -5.73 -19.88
N ALA A 208 -3.92 -4.42 -19.61
CA ALA A 208 -3.39 -3.40 -20.53
C ALA A 208 -1.87 -3.55 -20.74
N LEU A 209 -1.11 -3.92 -19.70
CA LEU A 209 0.33 -4.20 -19.80
C LEU A 209 0.62 -5.45 -20.64
N GLU A 210 -0.17 -6.50 -20.47
CA GLU A 210 -0.06 -7.72 -21.27
C GLU A 210 -0.32 -7.44 -22.76
N GLU A 211 -1.37 -6.68 -23.07
CA GLU A 211 -1.74 -6.31 -24.44
C GLU A 211 -0.72 -5.38 -25.11
N SER A 212 -0.18 -4.40 -24.37
CA SER A 212 0.80 -3.44 -24.88
C SER A 212 2.22 -4.01 -25.01
N LYS A 213 2.51 -5.14 -24.37
CA LYS A 213 3.83 -5.82 -24.37
C LYS A 213 4.99 -4.91 -23.96
N VAL A 214 4.70 -3.94 -23.11
CA VAL A 214 5.70 -3.02 -22.55
C VAL A 214 6.78 -3.82 -21.81
N LYS A 215 8.03 -3.38 -21.94
CA LYS A 215 9.17 -3.93 -21.21
C LYS A 215 9.80 -2.86 -20.34
N VAL A 216 10.21 -3.26 -19.14
CA VAL A 216 10.92 -2.39 -18.21
C VAL A 216 12.29 -2.99 -17.94
N ASP A 217 13.33 -2.20 -18.18
CA ASP A 217 14.71 -2.65 -17.99
C ASP A 217 14.96 -3.09 -16.54
N GLY A 218 15.46 -4.32 -16.39
CA GLY A 218 15.75 -4.90 -15.09
C GLY A 218 14.53 -5.47 -14.35
N ALA A 219 13.35 -5.47 -14.97
CA ALA A 219 12.16 -6.17 -14.46
C ALA A 219 11.88 -7.43 -15.29
N LYS A 220 11.38 -8.50 -14.64
CA LYS A 220 10.97 -9.72 -15.35
C LYS A 220 9.67 -9.51 -16.14
N SER A 221 8.78 -8.69 -15.61
CA SER A 221 7.51 -8.27 -16.22
C SER A 221 7.30 -6.78 -15.94
N ALA A 222 6.73 -6.05 -16.90
CA ALA A 222 6.32 -4.67 -16.67
C ALA A 222 5.14 -4.66 -15.71
N GLN A 223 5.22 -3.85 -14.65
CA GLN A 223 4.15 -3.67 -13.67
C GLN A 223 3.96 -2.18 -13.41
N ILE A 224 2.72 -1.77 -13.16
CA ILE A 224 2.37 -0.42 -12.70
C ILE A 224 2.08 -0.51 -11.20
N GLY A 225 2.65 0.41 -10.44
CA GLY A 225 2.29 0.64 -9.05
C GLY A 225 1.44 1.88 -8.91
N ILE A 226 0.31 1.76 -8.24
CA ILE A 226 -0.62 2.86 -7.99
C ILE A 226 -0.74 3.07 -6.49
N GLY A 227 -0.69 4.33 -6.11
CA GLY A 227 -0.88 4.81 -4.77
C GLY A 227 -1.77 6.05 -4.79
N GLY A 228 -2.70 6.16 -3.85
CA GLY A 228 -3.55 7.34 -3.79
C GLY A 228 -4.55 7.32 -2.64
N VAL A 229 -5.38 8.36 -2.64
CA VAL A 229 -6.44 8.56 -1.64
C VAL A 229 -7.77 8.70 -2.37
N PHE A 230 -8.80 7.99 -1.93
CA PHE A 230 -10.14 8.11 -2.49
C PHE A 230 -11.20 8.23 -1.39
N LYS A 231 -12.39 8.73 -1.74
CA LYS A 231 -13.51 8.82 -0.82
C LYS A 231 -14.66 7.92 -1.22
N VAL A 232 -15.27 7.25 -0.25
CA VAL A 232 -16.58 6.62 -0.40
C VAL A 232 -17.64 7.66 -0.07
N VAL A 233 -18.06 8.42 -1.07
CA VAL A 233 -19.00 9.55 -0.90
C VAL A 233 -20.44 9.06 -0.65
N SER A 234 -20.79 7.88 -1.14
CA SER A 234 -22.12 7.30 -0.98
C SER A 234 -22.07 5.79 -1.01
N GLY A 235 -22.96 5.14 -0.26
CA GLY A 235 -23.00 3.69 -0.12
C GLY A 235 -22.13 3.20 1.03
N LYS A 236 -22.09 1.88 1.19
CA LYS A 236 -21.29 1.19 2.19
C LYS A 236 -20.29 0.26 1.51
N ILE A 237 -19.27 -0.10 2.24
CA ILE A 237 -18.27 -1.08 1.86
C ILE A 237 -18.25 -2.21 2.89
N HIS A 238 -17.84 -3.38 2.42
CA HIS A 238 -17.56 -4.51 3.27
C HIS A 238 -16.08 -4.47 3.66
N GLY A 239 -15.78 -4.15 4.92
CA GLY A 239 -14.42 -4.09 5.47
C GLY A 239 -14.26 -5.05 6.64
N HIS A 240 -13.03 -5.27 7.08
CA HIS A 240 -12.75 -6.01 8.30
C HIS A 240 -11.87 -5.21 9.25
N VAL A 241 -11.88 -5.63 10.51
CA VAL A 241 -10.90 -5.22 11.53
C VAL A 241 -10.41 -6.52 12.18
N MET A 242 -9.09 -6.73 12.19
CA MET A 242 -8.53 -7.88 12.87
C MET A 242 -8.86 -7.86 14.38
N PRO A 243 -9.41 -8.95 14.94
CA PRO A 243 -9.45 -9.13 16.39
C PRO A 243 -8.04 -9.48 16.92
N ASP A 244 -7.93 -9.70 18.23
CA ASP A 244 -6.63 -10.00 18.84
C ASP A 244 -6.03 -11.33 18.32
N PHE A 245 -4.72 -11.46 18.47
CA PHE A 245 -3.96 -12.57 17.90
C PHE A 245 -4.39 -13.94 18.44
N LYS A 246 -4.42 -14.95 17.57
CA LYS A 246 -4.44 -16.35 18.01
C LYS A 246 -3.10 -16.72 18.66
N LYS A 247 -3.14 -17.65 19.61
CA LYS A 247 -1.94 -18.22 20.27
C LYS A 247 -1.25 -19.30 19.44
N THR A 248 -1.86 -19.75 18.35
CA THR A 248 -1.39 -20.78 17.44
C THR A 248 -1.14 -20.19 16.06
N VAL A 249 -0.33 -20.89 15.26
CA VAL A 249 -0.15 -20.55 13.84
C VAL A 249 -1.47 -20.73 13.11
N MET A 250 -1.84 -19.74 12.30
CA MET A 250 -2.99 -19.80 11.40
C MET A 250 -2.56 -20.16 9.98
N ILE A 251 -3.41 -20.91 9.27
CA ILE A 251 -3.22 -21.21 7.86
C ILE A 251 -3.97 -20.16 7.03
N ASP A 252 -3.28 -19.52 6.09
CA ASP A 252 -3.88 -18.53 5.19
C ASP A 252 -5.05 -19.13 4.39
N GLY A 253 -6.06 -18.31 4.09
CA GLY A 253 -7.31 -18.73 3.46
C GLY A 253 -8.49 -18.81 4.45
N PRO A 254 -9.31 -19.88 4.43
CA PRO A 254 -10.57 -19.91 5.17
C PRO A 254 -10.45 -19.67 6.68
N GLU A 255 -9.36 -20.15 7.32
CA GLU A 255 -9.17 -19.93 8.76
C GLU A 255 -8.95 -18.45 9.10
N VAL A 256 -8.28 -17.71 8.22
CA VAL A 256 -8.08 -16.27 8.38
C VAL A 256 -9.40 -15.53 8.16
N ASP A 257 -10.15 -15.90 7.12
CA ASP A 257 -11.47 -15.31 6.87
C ASP A 257 -12.43 -15.54 8.06
N GLU A 258 -12.43 -16.73 8.66
CA GLU A 258 -13.25 -17.02 9.86
C GLU A 258 -12.78 -16.27 11.12
N TRP A 259 -11.50 -15.90 11.18
CA TRP A 259 -10.94 -15.15 12.30
C TRP A 259 -11.19 -13.64 12.19
N LEU A 260 -11.30 -13.09 10.99
CA LEU A 260 -11.55 -11.66 10.77
C LEU A 260 -12.96 -11.26 11.17
N ASN A 261 -13.10 -10.08 11.80
CA ASN A 261 -14.41 -9.48 12.04
C ASN A 261 -14.78 -8.55 10.88
N PHE A 262 -15.91 -8.82 10.21
CA PHE A 262 -16.39 -8.04 9.08
C PHE A 262 -17.48 -7.05 9.46
N TYR A 263 -17.48 -5.89 8.80
CA TYR A 263 -18.40 -4.78 9.05
C TYR A 263 -18.82 -4.10 7.75
N GLU A 264 -20.03 -3.55 7.76
CA GLU A 264 -20.49 -2.60 6.74
C GLU A 264 -20.14 -1.18 7.17
N MET A 265 -19.18 -0.56 6.49
CA MET A 265 -18.65 0.77 6.82
C MET A 265 -19.07 1.81 5.78
N GLY A 266 -19.27 3.05 6.22
CA GLY A 266 -19.62 4.18 5.34
C GLY A 266 -21.07 4.67 5.49
N PRO A 267 -21.45 5.75 4.80
CA PRO A 267 -20.64 6.55 3.85
C PRO A 267 -19.57 7.43 4.53
N ASP A 268 -18.90 8.28 3.74
CA ASP A 268 -17.94 9.30 4.16
C ASP A 268 -16.58 8.79 4.66
N LEU A 269 -16.12 7.71 4.04
CA LEU A 269 -14.82 7.11 4.35
C LEU A 269 -13.70 7.77 3.53
N THR A 270 -12.52 7.90 4.13
CA THR A 270 -11.30 8.30 3.42
C THR A 270 -10.35 7.12 3.36
N CYS A 271 -10.09 6.66 2.14
CA CYS A 271 -9.41 5.43 1.87
C CYS A 271 -8.00 5.71 1.41
N LEU A 272 -6.99 5.23 2.15
CA LEU A 272 -5.61 5.15 1.68
C LEU A 272 -5.44 3.85 0.90
N SER A 273 -4.91 3.89 -0.32
CA SER A 273 -4.82 2.70 -1.16
C SER A 273 -3.49 2.60 -1.89
N VAL A 274 -2.98 1.37 -1.95
CA VAL A 274 -1.75 1.00 -2.63
C VAL A 274 -1.97 -0.34 -3.32
N PHE A 275 -1.57 -0.45 -4.59
CA PHE A 275 -1.57 -1.73 -5.30
C PHE A 275 -0.51 -1.78 -6.41
N LEU A 276 -0.09 -2.99 -6.75
CA LEU A 276 0.67 -3.29 -7.96
C LEU A 276 -0.23 -4.07 -8.92
N SER A 277 -0.13 -3.81 -10.23
CA SER A 277 -0.85 -4.61 -11.24
C SER A 277 -0.51 -6.11 -11.15
N GLY A 278 0.70 -6.43 -10.73
CA GLY A 278 1.24 -7.77 -10.50
C GLY A 278 2.60 -7.72 -9.79
N ASP A 279 3.20 -8.88 -9.51
CA ASP A 279 4.48 -8.98 -8.81
C ASP A 279 5.66 -8.73 -9.79
N PRO A 280 6.45 -7.66 -9.61
CA PRO A 280 7.59 -7.37 -10.48
C PRO A 280 8.78 -8.33 -10.27
N ALA A 281 8.81 -9.07 -9.16
CA ALA A 281 9.89 -9.98 -8.77
C ALA A 281 9.64 -11.46 -9.15
N LYS A 282 8.38 -11.88 -9.36
CA LYS A 282 8.00 -13.24 -9.76
C LYS A 282 7.10 -13.27 -10.99
N ALA A 283 7.51 -14.05 -11.99
CA ALA A 283 6.58 -14.65 -12.96
C ALA A 283 5.86 -15.79 -12.23
N ASP A 284 4.54 -15.81 -12.30
CA ASP A 284 3.60 -16.78 -11.71
C ASP A 284 3.38 -16.77 -10.18
N VAL A 285 2.07 -16.66 -9.88
CA VAL A 285 1.33 -16.97 -8.63
C VAL A 285 1.40 -15.97 -7.46
N GLY A 286 0.29 -15.23 -7.29
CA GLY A 286 -0.42 -15.19 -5.99
C GLY A 286 0.15 -14.36 -4.85
N LYS A 287 1.25 -13.62 -5.02
CA LYS A 287 1.66 -12.60 -4.04
C LYS A 287 0.94 -11.29 -4.34
N HIS A 288 -0.27 -11.17 -3.81
CA HIS A 288 -0.97 -9.89 -3.78
C HIS A 288 -0.19 -8.96 -2.86
N LEU A 289 0.16 -7.77 -3.39
CA LEU A 289 0.14 -6.60 -2.53
C LEU A 289 -1.29 -6.56 -2.00
N THR A 290 -1.48 -6.95 -0.73
CA THR A 290 -2.80 -6.98 -0.11
C THR A 290 -3.40 -5.58 -0.28
N LEU A 291 -4.63 -5.55 -0.75
CA LEU A 291 -5.44 -4.35 -0.78
C LEU A 291 -5.66 -3.93 0.66
N SER A 292 -4.74 -3.13 1.19
CA SER A 292 -4.97 -2.46 2.44
C SER A 292 -5.58 -1.12 2.06
N PHE A 293 -6.91 -1.13 1.92
CA PHE A 293 -7.71 0.07 2.10
C PHE A 293 -8.08 0.10 3.58
N SER A 294 -7.96 1.25 4.21
CA SER A 294 -8.51 1.42 5.53
C SER A 294 -9.21 2.80 5.62
N PRO A 295 -10.43 2.85 6.18
CA PRO A 295 -11.31 4.03 6.15
C PRO A 295 -11.03 5.10 7.20
#